data_AF-A0A4V1VE08-F1
#
_entry.id   AF-A0A4V1VE08-F1
#
_cell.length_a   1.000
_cell.length_b   1.000
_cell.length_c   1.000
_cell.angle_alpha   90.00
_cell.angle_beta   90.00
_cell.angle_gamma   90.00
#
_symmetry.space_group_name_H-M   'P 1'
#
loop_
_entity.id
_entity.type
_entity.pdbx_description
1 polymer ?
#
loop_
_entity_poly.entity_id
_entity_poly.type
_entity_poly.pdbx_seq_one_letter_code
_entity_poly.pdbx_strand_id
1 'polypeptide(L)'
;MRSTLKSLSVLLLAIFWQSSLIAQIDYSKSAAEPIKLILNLIENDSPDKINVEIVNRHNGTYQMNSLIEKTESGYEILTQINDMTNTNSRKSVTLSRDELINKLYQELNNSDNQLVIAGNYQVIRVRYGENSSEFHTRRAFGLMALLRDGKLNMKSN
;
A
#
# COMPACT_ATOMS: atom_id res chain seq x y z
N MET A 1 -45.40 18.18 51.93
CA MET A 1 -44.47 18.47 50.80
C MET A 1 -43.09 17.91 51.14
N ARG A 2 -42.66 16.86 50.43
CA ARG A 2 -41.25 16.44 50.22
C ARG A 2 -41.25 15.02 49.66
N SER A 3 -40.29 14.75 48.76
CA SER A 3 -39.88 13.44 48.22
C SER A 3 -40.31 13.10 46.78
N THR A 4 -40.00 13.98 45.83
CA THR A 4 -39.76 13.58 44.42
C THR A 4 -38.29 13.82 44.10
N LEU A 5 -37.38 12.91 44.46
CA LEU A 5 -35.99 12.97 43.97
C LEU A 5 -35.22 11.67 44.27
N LYS A 6 -35.59 10.54 43.67
CA LYS A 6 -34.76 9.31 43.75
C LYS A 6 -34.66 8.48 42.47
N SER A 7 -35.16 8.93 41.32
CA SER A 7 -35.12 8.13 40.09
C SER A 7 -34.23 8.69 38.96
N LEU A 8 -33.49 9.78 39.16
CA LEU A 8 -32.71 10.41 38.09
C LEU A 8 -31.22 10.03 38.05
N SER A 9 -30.74 9.18 38.96
CA SER A 9 -29.31 8.84 39.07
C SER A 9 -28.93 7.49 38.45
N VAL A 10 -29.88 6.66 38.02
CA VAL A 10 -29.57 5.36 37.38
C VAL A 10 -29.49 5.47 35.85
N LEU A 11 -30.14 6.46 35.24
CA LEU A 11 -30.17 6.59 33.77
C LEU A 11 -28.92 7.27 33.17
N LEU A 12 -28.13 7.99 33.98
CA LEU A 12 -26.95 8.74 33.51
C LEU A 12 -25.66 7.90 33.41
N LEU A 13 -25.65 6.67 33.95
CA LEU A 13 -24.49 5.77 33.89
C LEU A 13 -24.45 4.86 32.65
N ALA A 14 -25.56 4.75 31.90
CA ALA A 14 -25.62 3.91 30.70
C ALA A 14 -25.13 4.61 29.42
N ILE A 15 -24.93 5.93 29.45
CA ILE A 15 -24.59 6.73 28.25
C ILE A 15 -23.07 6.90 28.07
N PHE A 16 -22.25 6.45 29.02
CA PHE A 16 -20.79 6.63 28.99
C PHE A 16 -19.98 5.43 28.45
N TRP A 17 -20.65 4.39 27.95
CA TRP A 17 -20.01 3.15 27.47
C TRP A 17 -20.13 2.92 25.97
N GLN A 18 -20.35 3.98 25.19
CA GLN A 18 -19.98 3.95 23.77
C GLN A 18 -18.50 4.31 23.68
N SER A 19 -17.64 3.42 24.17
CA SER A 19 -16.23 3.41 23.81
C SER A 19 -16.20 3.30 22.29
N SER A 20 -15.79 4.37 21.61
CA SER A 20 -15.42 4.28 20.21
C SER A 20 -14.33 3.21 20.13
N LEU A 21 -14.68 2.02 19.63
CA LEU A 21 -13.69 1.08 19.16
C LEU A 21 -12.96 1.82 18.03
N ILE A 22 -11.82 2.42 18.36
CA ILE A 22 -10.86 2.83 17.35
C ILE A 22 -10.41 1.51 16.75
N ALA A 23 -10.99 1.15 15.61
CA ALA A 23 -10.55 -0.01 14.85
C ALA A 23 -9.07 0.24 14.53
N GLN A 24 -8.19 -0.49 15.22
CA GLN A 24 -6.77 -0.41 14.98
C GLN A 24 -6.50 -0.89 13.56
N ILE A 25 -5.83 -0.07 12.74
CA ILE A 25 -5.49 -0.43 11.38
C ILE A 25 -4.60 -1.68 11.42
N ASP A 26 -5.02 -2.72 10.71
CA ASP A 26 -4.29 -3.98 10.61
C ASP A 26 -3.20 -3.89 9.52
N TYR A 27 -1.93 -3.93 9.95
CA TYR A 27 -0.76 -3.95 9.09
C TYR A 27 -0.11 -5.35 8.97
N SER A 28 -0.78 -6.40 9.48
CA SER A 28 -0.25 -7.77 9.46
C SER A 28 -0.24 -8.39 8.05
N LYS A 29 -1.08 -7.87 7.16
CA LYS A 29 -1.21 -8.34 5.77
C LYS A 29 0.05 -8.06 4.97
N SER A 30 0.35 -8.92 4.00
CA SER A 30 1.41 -8.70 3.01
C SER A 30 0.97 -7.75 1.90
N ALA A 31 1.88 -7.44 0.98
CA ALA A 31 1.56 -6.73 -0.26
C ALA A 31 0.87 -7.62 -1.33
N ALA A 32 0.43 -8.84 -1.00
CA ALA A 32 -0.19 -9.76 -1.94
C ALA A 32 -1.40 -9.15 -2.68
N GLU A 33 -2.34 -8.55 -1.94
CA GLU A 33 -3.56 -7.98 -2.52
C GLU A 33 -3.31 -6.83 -3.51
N PRO A 34 -2.48 -5.80 -3.21
CA PRO A 34 -2.15 -4.81 -4.22
C PRO A 34 -1.40 -5.39 -5.41
N ILE A 35 -0.55 -6.41 -5.23
CA ILE A 35 0.15 -7.08 -6.33
C ILE A 35 -0.86 -7.81 -7.24
N LYS A 36 -1.81 -8.56 -6.68
CA LYS A 36 -2.89 -9.22 -7.44
C LYS A 36 -3.73 -8.23 -8.21
N LEU A 37 -4.06 -7.08 -7.60
CA LEU A 37 -4.79 -6.02 -8.29
C LEU A 37 -4.01 -5.50 -9.50
N ILE A 38 -2.73 -5.17 -9.32
CA ILE A 38 -1.87 -4.68 -10.42
C ILE A 38 -1.73 -5.75 -11.52
N LEU A 39 -1.48 -7.02 -11.15
CA LEU A 39 -1.46 -8.15 -12.07
C LEU A 39 -2.73 -8.23 -12.91
N ASN A 40 -3.88 -8.24 -12.24
CA ASN A 40 -5.18 -8.35 -12.91
C ASN A 40 -5.41 -7.19 -13.89
N LEU A 41 -4.99 -5.96 -13.55
CA LEU A 41 -5.12 -4.81 -14.45
C LEU A 41 -4.22 -4.94 -15.69
N ILE A 42 -3.00 -5.43 -15.53
CA ILE A 42 -2.05 -5.66 -16.65
C ILE A 42 -2.49 -6.86 -17.51
N GLU A 43 -2.95 -7.93 -16.88
CA GLU A 43 -3.37 -9.15 -17.55
C GLU A 43 -4.63 -8.93 -18.41
N ASN A 44 -5.59 -8.17 -17.89
CA ASN A 44 -6.81 -7.79 -18.62
C ASN A 44 -6.61 -6.59 -19.56
N ASP A 45 -5.39 -6.10 -19.70
CA ASP A 45 -5.03 -4.99 -20.59
C ASP A 45 -5.83 -3.71 -20.31
N SER A 46 -6.15 -3.44 -19.03
CA SER A 46 -6.93 -2.28 -18.62
C SER A 46 -6.67 -1.88 -17.16
N PRO A 47 -6.43 -0.60 -16.86
CA PRO A 47 -6.37 0.56 -17.78
C PRO A 47 -5.00 0.74 -18.44
N ASP A 48 -4.91 1.70 -19.37
CA ASP A 48 -3.64 2.17 -19.96
C ASP A 48 -2.66 2.74 -18.93
N LYS A 49 -3.17 3.24 -17.79
CA LYS A 49 -2.39 3.91 -16.74
C LYS A 49 -2.80 3.45 -15.36
N ILE A 50 -1.84 2.98 -14.57
CA ILE A 50 -2.01 2.57 -13.18
C ILE A 50 -1.08 3.43 -12.33
N ASN A 51 -1.62 4.16 -11.36
CA ASN A 51 -0.83 4.91 -10.39
C ASN A 51 -0.71 4.11 -9.10
N VAL A 52 0.52 3.85 -8.66
CA VAL A 52 0.83 3.16 -7.41
C VAL A 52 1.60 4.11 -6.51
N GLU A 53 0.98 4.51 -5.40
CA GLU A 53 1.63 5.27 -4.34
C GLU A 53 1.98 4.33 -3.19
N ILE A 54 3.21 4.39 -2.70
CA ILE A 54 3.67 3.68 -1.51
C ILE A 54 4.25 4.69 -0.54
N VAL A 55 3.59 4.86 0.61
CA VAL A 55 4.05 5.71 1.71
C VAL A 55 4.62 4.79 2.79
N ASN A 56 5.94 4.79 2.98
CA ASN A 56 6.60 4.11 4.08
C ASN A 56 6.89 5.09 5.22
N ARG A 57 6.46 4.75 6.43
CA ARG A 57 6.69 5.54 7.64
C ARG A 57 7.63 4.79 8.58
N HIS A 58 8.78 5.40 8.87
CA HIS A 58 9.74 4.95 9.88
C HIS A 58 10.66 6.11 10.27
N ASN A 59 10.43 6.74 11.43
CA ASN A 59 11.16 7.94 11.90
C ASN A 59 11.23 9.08 10.87
N GLY A 60 10.20 9.17 10.01
CA GLY A 60 10.12 10.04 8.84
C GLY A 60 9.17 9.42 7.81
N THR A 61 8.94 10.14 6.71
CA THR A 61 8.13 9.64 5.59
C THR A 61 9.00 9.48 4.37
N TYR A 62 9.00 8.28 3.80
CA TYR A 62 9.50 7.98 2.46
C TYR A 62 8.28 7.74 1.57
N GLN A 63 8.12 8.53 0.51
CA GLN A 63 7.00 8.37 -0.41
C GLN A 63 7.51 8.07 -1.81
N MET A 64 6.95 7.01 -2.41
CA MET A 64 7.19 6.63 -3.78
C MET A 64 5.86 6.73 -4.54
N ASN A 65 5.87 7.44 -5.66
CA ASN A 65 4.73 7.52 -6.58
C ASN A 65 5.18 6.97 -7.93
N SER A 66 4.57 5.88 -8.36
CA SER A 66 4.89 5.18 -9.60
C SER A 66 3.70 5.24 -10.56
N LEU A 67 3.93 5.69 -11.78
CA LEU A 67 2.98 5.57 -12.89
C LEU A 67 3.43 4.40 -13.76
N ILE A 68 2.59 3.38 -13.89
CA ILE A 68 2.75 2.27 -14.83
C ILE A 68 1.89 2.61 -16.05
N GLU A 69 2.52 2.83 -17.20
CA GLU A 69 1.85 3.22 -18.44
C GLU A 69 2.14 2.20 -19.53
N LYS A 70 1.09 1.79 -20.25
CA LYS A 70 1.22 0.91 -21.41
C LYS A 70 1.82 1.69 -22.58
N THR A 71 2.80 1.09 -23.25
CA THR A 71 3.48 1.65 -24.44
C THR A 71 3.48 0.61 -25.57
N GLU A 72 3.92 1.02 -26.76
CA GLU A 72 4.10 0.08 -27.90
C GLU A 72 5.11 -1.04 -27.59
N SER A 73 6.08 -0.77 -26.71
CA SER A 73 7.15 -1.70 -26.34
C SER A 73 6.86 -2.52 -25.08
N GLY A 74 5.71 -2.31 -24.43
CA GLY A 74 5.33 -3.01 -23.20
C GLY A 74 4.76 -2.05 -22.17
N TYR A 75 5.45 -1.93 -21.03
CA TYR A 75 5.06 -1.02 -19.95
C TYR A 75 6.27 -0.17 -19.51
N GLU A 76 6.05 1.14 -19.42
CA GLU A 76 6.97 2.07 -18.77
C GLU A 76 6.51 2.33 -17.33
N ILE A 77 7.45 2.26 -16.39
CA ILE A 77 7.22 2.57 -14.97
C ILE A 77 8.02 3.82 -14.61
N LEU A 78 7.31 4.93 -14.45
CA LEU A 78 7.86 6.22 -14.04
C LEU A 78 7.69 6.41 -12.54
N THR A 79 8.80 6.41 -11.81
CA THR A 79 8.81 6.45 -10.34
C THR A 79 9.45 7.73 -9.84
N GLN A 80 8.68 8.52 -9.08
CA GLN A 80 9.19 9.63 -8.28
C GLN A 80 9.31 9.21 -6.82
N ILE A 81 10.46 9.51 -6.21
CA ILE A 81 10.76 9.23 -4.81
C ILE A 81 11.03 10.54 -4.11
N ASN A 82 10.32 10.76 -3.00
CA ASN A 82 10.60 11.82 -2.05
C ASN A 82 11.08 11.13 -0.77
N ASP A 83 12.35 11.32 -0.41
CA ASP A 83 12.92 10.70 0.78
C ASP A 83 12.75 11.57 2.04
N MET A 84 13.22 11.05 3.18
CA MET A 84 13.11 11.71 4.48
C MET A 84 13.89 13.02 4.59
N THR A 85 14.79 13.30 3.64
CA THR A 85 15.62 14.52 3.60
C THR A 85 15.05 15.57 2.64
N ASN A 86 13.83 15.35 2.12
CA ASN A 86 13.23 16.12 1.02
C ASN A 86 14.05 16.06 -0.28
N THR A 87 14.91 15.05 -0.44
CA THR A 87 15.57 14.82 -1.71
C THR A 87 14.59 14.11 -2.63
N ASN A 88 14.42 14.68 -3.82
CA ASN A 88 13.56 14.13 -4.86
C ASN A 88 14.42 13.43 -5.91
N SER A 89 14.07 12.19 -6.23
CA SER A 89 14.70 11.46 -7.34
C SER A 89 13.64 10.87 -8.26
N ARG A 90 14.02 10.67 -9.53
CA ARG A 90 13.17 10.06 -10.55
C ARG A 90 13.88 8.86 -11.17
N LYS A 91 13.12 7.81 -11.44
CA LYS A 91 13.54 6.61 -12.15
C LYS A 91 12.51 6.28 -13.23
N SER A 92 12.99 5.75 -14.35
CA SER A 92 12.15 5.12 -15.37
C SER A 92 12.72 3.75 -15.66
N VAL A 93 11.86 2.77 -15.82
CA VAL A 93 12.21 1.44 -16.32
C VAL A 93 11.15 1.00 -17.32
N THR A 94 11.59 0.35 -18.40
CA THR A 94 10.71 -0.25 -19.39
C THR A 94 10.84 -1.75 -19.32
N LEU A 95 9.71 -2.44 -19.25
CA LEU A 95 9.63 -3.89 -19.21
C LEU A 95 8.66 -4.37 -20.28
N SER A 96 8.95 -5.51 -20.90
CA SER A 96 7.93 -6.19 -21.71
C SER A 96 6.75 -6.60 -20.80
N ARG A 97 5.56 -6.78 -21.39
CA ARG A 97 4.38 -7.25 -20.65
C ARG A 97 4.66 -8.55 -19.88
N ASP A 98 5.24 -9.53 -20.55
CA ASP A 98 5.53 -10.84 -19.96
C ASP A 98 6.59 -10.74 -18.86
N GLU A 99 7.60 -9.88 -19.04
CA GLU A 99 8.60 -9.64 -17.99
C GLU A 99 7.98 -9.01 -16.74
N LEU A 100 7.12 -8.00 -16.91
CA LEU A 100 6.44 -7.35 -15.79
C LEU A 100 5.50 -8.32 -15.06
N ILE A 101 4.68 -9.07 -15.80
CA ILE A 101 3.79 -10.10 -15.25
C ILE A 101 4.59 -11.14 -14.47
N ASN A 102 5.67 -11.67 -15.04
CA ASN A 102 6.51 -12.67 -14.38
C ASN A 102 7.11 -12.13 -13.08
N LYS A 103 7.62 -10.89 -13.08
CA LYS A 103 8.17 -10.28 -11.87
C LYS A 103 7.10 -10.05 -10.81
N LEU A 104 5.89 -9.61 -11.21
CA LEU A 104 4.78 -9.45 -10.28
C LEU A 104 4.32 -10.78 -9.68
N TYR A 105 4.28 -11.88 -10.45
CA TYR A 105 4.01 -13.22 -9.91
C TYR A 105 5.07 -13.67 -8.92
N GLN A 106 6.35 -13.41 -9.20
CA GLN A 106 7.44 -13.73 -8.28
C GLN A 106 7.35 -12.92 -6.99
N GLU A 107 7.02 -11.63 -7.08
CA GLU A 107 6.77 -10.78 -5.91
C GLU A 107 5.52 -11.23 -5.13
N LEU A 108 4.47 -11.67 -5.82
CA LEU A 108 3.27 -12.23 -5.19
C LEU A 108 3.62 -13.48 -4.37
N ASN A 109 4.37 -14.42 -4.95
CA ASN A 109 4.79 -15.65 -4.28
C ASN A 109 5.71 -15.38 -3.07
N ASN A 110 6.46 -14.28 -3.09
CA ASN A 110 7.36 -13.91 -2.01
C ASN A 110 6.75 -12.93 -1.00
N SER A 111 5.55 -12.41 -1.25
CA SER A 111 4.94 -11.29 -0.50
C SER A 111 4.80 -11.56 1.00
N ASP A 112 4.49 -12.79 1.40
CA ASP A 112 4.37 -13.18 2.81
C ASP A 112 5.72 -13.38 3.51
N ASN A 113 6.79 -13.64 2.73
CA ASN A 113 8.12 -13.97 3.22
C ASN A 113 9.08 -12.77 3.25
N GLN A 114 8.61 -11.59 2.84
CA GLN A 114 9.42 -10.37 2.85
C GLN A 114 9.81 -9.94 4.27
N LEU A 115 10.97 -9.30 4.38
CA LEU A 115 11.47 -8.76 5.64
C LEU A 115 10.49 -7.73 6.22
N VAL A 116 10.18 -7.90 7.51
CA VAL A 116 9.41 -6.95 8.29
C VAL A 116 10.38 -6.17 9.16
N ILE A 117 10.54 -4.88 8.87
CA ILE A 117 11.38 -4.01 9.70
C ILE A 117 10.53 -3.44 10.84
N ALA A 118 11.04 -3.48 12.06
CA ALA A 118 10.38 -2.90 13.22
C ALA A 118 10.08 -1.42 12.97
N GLY A 119 8.89 -0.96 13.36
CA GLY A 119 8.47 0.44 13.18
C GLY A 119 8.25 0.90 11.74
N ASN A 120 8.42 0.03 10.72
CA ASN A 120 8.10 0.35 9.34
C ASN A 120 6.67 -0.05 9.02
N TYR A 121 5.87 0.92 8.60
CA TYR A 121 4.48 0.76 8.20
C TYR A 121 4.29 1.36 6.82
N GLN A 122 3.72 0.59 5.90
CA GLN A 122 3.50 1.00 4.53
C GLN A 122 2.01 1.10 4.24
N VAL A 123 1.64 2.18 3.55
CA VAL A 123 0.32 2.33 2.92
C VAL A 123 0.54 2.32 1.42
N ILE A 124 -0.12 1.39 0.74
CA ILE A 124 -0.10 1.26 -0.72
C ILE A 124 -1.44 1.73 -1.24
N ARG A 125 -1.45 2.65 -2.21
CA ARG A 125 -2.65 3.06 -2.94
C ARG A 125 -2.48 2.76 -4.40
N VAL A 126 -3.42 2.00 -4.96
CA VAL A 126 -3.48 1.71 -6.39
C VAL A 126 -4.68 2.47 -6.97
N ARG A 127 -4.42 3.35 -7.94
CA ARG A 127 -5.45 4.16 -8.63
C ARG A 127 -5.46 3.84 -10.12
N TYR A 128 -6.66 3.63 -10.67
CA TYR A 128 -6.89 3.27 -12.06
C TYR A 128 -8.25 3.81 -12.53
N GLY A 129 -8.26 4.70 -13.53
CA GLY A 129 -9.44 5.49 -13.85
C GLY A 129 -9.96 6.25 -12.62
N GLU A 130 -11.26 6.15 -12.33
CA GLU A 130 -11.90 6.74 -11.15
C GLU A 130 -11.78 5.87 -9.87
N ASN A 131 -11.18 4.68 -9.98
CA ASN A 131 -11.08 3.75 -8.86
C ASN A 131 -9.81 3.97 -8.05
N SER A 132 -9.91 3.78 -6.73
CA SER A 132 -8.78 3.82 -5.80
C SER A 132 -8.95 2.74 -4.73
N SER A 133 -7.90 1.96 -4.49
CA SER A 133 -7.84 0.97 -3.40
C SER A 133 -6.64 1.27 -2.50
N GLU A 134 -6.85 1.24 -1.18
CA GLU A 134 -5.81 1.44 -0.16
C GLU A 134 -5.55 0.13 0.60
N PHE A 135 -4.27 -0.17 0.81
CA PHE A 135 -3.80 -1.38 1.48
C PHE A 135 -2.75 -1.03 2.54
N HIS A 136 -2.83 -1.68 3.70
CA HIS A 136 -1.89 -1.50 4.81
C HIS A 136 -1.03 -2.74 4.96
N THR A 137 0.30 -2.57 5.02
CA THR A 137 1.24 -3.68 5.14
C THR A 137 2.55 -3.25 5.81
N ARG A 138 3.37 -4.23 6.19
CA ARG A 138 4.77 -4.04 6.58
C ARG A 138 5.75 -4.76 5.63
N ARG A 139 5.23 -5.30 4.52
CA ARG A 139 5.91 -6.19 3.57
C ARG A 139 5.79 -5.67 2.13
N ALA A 140 6.05 -4.38 1.90
CA ALA A 140 5.97 -3.76 0.57
C ALA A 140 7.32 -3.63 -0.17
N PHE A 141 8.45 -3.97 0.47
CA PHE A 141 9.79 -3.67 -0.07
C PHE A 141 10.06 -4.30 -1.45
N GLY A 142 9.53 -5.49 -1.70
CA GLY A 142 9.66 -6.14 -3.01
C GLY A 142 8.89 -5.43 -4.12
N LEU A 143 7.64 -5.04 -3.86
CA LEU A 143 6.88 -4.19 -4.78
C LEU A 143 7.58 -2.85 -5.01
N MET A 144 8.16 -2.25 -3.96
CA MET A 144 8.93 -1.01 -4.09
C MET A 144 10.15 -1.17 -5.00
N ALA A 145 10.93 -2.26 -4.84
CA ALA A 145 12.09 -2.53 -5.67
C ALA A 145 11.71 -2.76 -7.14
N LEU A 146 10.60 -3.48 -7.38
CA LEU A 146 10.08 -3.71 -8.73
C LEU A 146 9.69 -2.41 -9.41
N LEU A 147 8.91 -1.56 -8.74
CA LEU A 147 8.44 -0.29 -9.31
C LEU A 147 9.55 0.74 -9.49
N ARG A 148 10.58 0.72 -8.61
CA ARG A 148 11.70 1.67 -8.69
C ARG A 148 12.73 1.27 -9.75
N ASP A 149 13.13 0.00 -9.75
CA ASP A 149 14.33 -0.46 -10.48
C ASP A 149 14.02 -1.55 -11.53
N GLY A 150 12.77 -2.01 -11.62
CA GLY A 150 12.41 -3.19 -12.44
C GLY A 150 13.01 -4.49 -11.91
N LYS A 151 13.40 -4.54 -10.63
CA LYS A 151 14.14 -5.65 -10.02
C LYS A 151 13.34 -6.32 -8.92
N LEU A 152 13.56 -7.61 -8.75
CA LEU A 152 13.02 -8.37 -7.62
C LEU A 152 13.83 -8.06 -6.36
N ASN A 153 13.16 -8.06 -5.21
CA ASN A 153 13.85 -7.99 -3.93
C ASN A 153 14.15 -9.40 -3.42
N MET A 154 15.10 -10.07 -4.07
CA MET A 154 15.60 -11.36 -3.60
C MET A 154 16.43 -11.13 -2.34
N LYS A 155 16.18 -11.91 -1.28
CA LYS A 155 17.14 -12.00 -0.17
C LYS A 155 18.48 -12.44 -0.75
N SER A 156 19.52 -11.65 -0.57
CA SER A 156 20.88 -12.19 -0.58
C SER A 156 20.96 -13.18 0.57
N ASN A 157 20.92 -14.47 0.25
CA ASN A 157 21.25 -15.54 1.19
C ASN A 157 22.68 -15.39 1.69
#